data_AF-A0A7W0J1J7-F1
#
_entry.id   AF-A0A7W0J1J7-F1
#
_cell.length_a   1.000
_cell.length_b   1.000
_cell.length_c   1.000
_cell.angle_alpha   90.00
_cell.angle_beta   90.00
_cell.angle_gamma   90.00
#
_symmetry.space_group_name_H-M   'P 1'
#
loop_
_entity.id
_entity.type
_entity.pdbx_description
1 polymer ?
#
loop_
_entity_poly.entity_id
_entity_poly.type
_entity_poly.pdbx_seq_one_letter_code
_entity_poly.pdbx_strand_id
1 'polypeptide(L)'
;MCRLSAITSNKYFSPMENILALETMKEGHDGSGLGLTLKDLGGEFEGLKAYPILSGICSKKGIEVVNDYMKKKGFRLEHIWNPKIKTVKGIVPRDHYFARVYEYPAAYKDKSAEEKEDLLMNTRLALRNIGEPDESIFVFSFYPDVITLKEVGDPLELGEFFGLDRDGLKAKIIFAQGRQNTNYQIYLYACHPFFIQGYCSMTNGENTA
;
A
#
# COMPACT_ATOMS: atom_id res chain seq x y z
N MET A 1 9.27 -17.41 -11.04
CA MET A 1 9.20 -17.43 -9.56
C MET A 1 9.04 -16.01 -9.07
N CYS A 2 8.20 -15.68 -8.09
CA CYS A 2 8.06 -14.28 -7.63
C CYS A 2 9.42 -13.62 -7.28
N ARG A 3 9.53 -12.32 -7.53
CA ARG A 3 10.74 -11.52 -7.28
C ARG A 3 10.59 -10.74 -6.00
N LEU A 4 11.61 -10.72 -5.15
CA LEU A 4 11.56 -10.16 -3.80
C LEU A 4 12.70 -9.18 -3.55
N SER A 5 12.41 -8.02 -2.98
CA SER A 5 13.42 -7.07 -2.51
C SER A 5 13.00 -6.49 -1.17
N ALA A 6 13.86 -6.63 -0.16
CA ALA A 6 13.68 -6.03 1.16
C ALA A 6 14.95 -5.25 1.51
N ILE A 7 14.82 -3.95 1.73
CA ILE A 7 15.93 -3.08 2.07
C ILE A 7 15.61 -2.34 3.37
N THR A 8 16.52 -2.45 4.33
CA THR A 8 16.53 -1.66 5.57
C THR A 8 17.77 -0.78 5.57
N SER A 9 17.59 0.51 5.82
CA SER A 9 18.62 1.54 5.73
C SER A 9 18.59 2.46 6.95
N ASN A 10 19.72 3.09 7.27
CA ASN A 10 19.79 4.18 8.26
C ASN A 10 19.43 5.56 7.67
N LYS A 11 19.35 5.66 6.34
CA LYS A 11 19.01 6.88 5.59
C LYS A 11 17.73 6.65 4.80
N TYR A 12 16.90 7.68 4.68
CA TYR A 12 15.74 7.66 3.79
C TYR A 12 16.17 7.46 2.33
N PHE A 13 15.53 6.54 1.63
CA PHE A 13 15.79 6.25 0.23
C PHE A 13 14.48 6.03 -0.55
N SER A 14 14.57 6.10 -1.88
CA SER A 14 13.41 5.96 -2.77
C SER A 14 13.02 4.48 -2.94
N PRO A 15 11.71 4.15 -3.04
CA PRO A 15 11.26 2.82 -3.40
C PRO A 15 11.74 2.37 -4.79
N MET A 16 12.22 3.29 -5.65
CA MET A 16 12.84 2.94 -6.93
C MET A 16 14.06 2.03 -6.77
N GLU A 17 14.80 2.13 -5.66
CA GLU A 17 15.92 1.22 -5.38
C GLU A 17 15.46 -0.24 -5.30
N ASN A 18 14.33 -0.50 -4.64
CA ASN A 18 13.76 -1.84 -4.58
C ASN A 18 13.25 -2.30 -5.94
N ILE A 19 12.61 -1.41 -6.71
CA ILE A 19 12.08 -1.74 -8.03
C ILE A 19 13.21 -2.09 -9.00
N LEU A 20 14.30 -1.32 -9.00
CA LEU A 20 15.48 -1.63 -9.81
C LEU A 20 16.13 -2.95 -9.39
N ALA A 21 16.16 -3.25 -8.09
CA ALA A 21 16.59 -4.56 -7.61
C ALA A 21 15.70 -5.69 -8.16
N LEU A 22 14.36 -5.50 -8.20
CA LEU A 22 13.45 -6.46 -8.83
C LEU A 22 13.72 -6.63 -10.33
N GLU A 23 14.08 -5.56 -11.04
CA GLU A 23 14.34 -5.59 -12.48
C GLU A 23 15.54 -6.47 -12.84
N THR A 24 16.57 -6.53 -11.98
CA THR A 24 17.72 -7.42 -12.21
C THR A 24 17.36 -8.91 -12.23
N MET A 25 16.18 -9.28 -11.70
CA MET A 25 15.66 -10.64 -11.64
C MET A 25 14.56 -10.92 -12.70
N LYS A 26 14.44 -10.11 -13.76
CA LYS A 26 13.31 -10.13 -14.71
C LYS A 26 13.22 -11.35 -15.63
N GLU A 27 14.32 -12.08 -15.87
CA GLU A 27 14.31 -13.16 -16.87
C GLU A 27 13.20 -14.20 -16.61
N GLY A 28 12.34 -14.44 -17.60
CA GLY A 28 11.22 -15.40 -17.51
C GLY A 28 9.92 -14.88 -16.86
N HIS A 29 9.75 -13.57 -16.72
CA HIS A 29 8.59 -12.94 -16.08
C HIS A 29 7.61 -12.25 -17.04
N ASP A 30 6.33 -12.27 -16.67
CA ASP A 30 5.18 -11.74 -17.41
C ASP A 30 4.67 -10.39 -16.90
N GLY A 31 5.18 -9.89 -15.77
CA GLY A 31 4.77 -8.60 -15.21
C GLY A 31 3.39 -8.63 -14.54
N SER A 32 3.04 -9.70 -13.82
CA SER A 32 1.68 -9.84 -13.23
C SER A 32 1.38 -8.91 -12.04
N GLY A 33 2.27 -7.99 -11.66
CA GLY A 33 1.99 -7.00 -10.62
C GLY A 33 3.16 -6.68 -9.71
N LEU A 34 3.04 -5.52 -9.06
CA LEU A 34 3.93 -5.02 -8.04
C LEU A 34 3.13 -4.75 -6.77
N GLY A 35 3.68 -5.15 -5.62
CA GLY A 35 3.33 -4.54 -4.35
C GLY A 35 4.56 -3.95 -3.68
N LEU A 36 4.34 -2.86 -2.96
CA LEU A 36 5.31 -2.13 -2.17
C LEU A 36 4.73 -1.88 -0.78
N THR A 37 5.50 -2.11 0.26
CA THR A 37 5.20 -1.65 1.62
C THR A 37 6.40 -0.88 2.16
N LEU A 38 6.16 0.39 2.52
CA LEU A 38 7.14 1.32 3.04
C LEU A 38 6.84 1.57 4.52
N LYS A 39 7.88 1.55 5.35
CA LYS A 39 7.83 1.80 6.80
C LYS A 39 8.99 2.69 7.22
N ASP A 40 8.78 3.50 8.25
CA ASP A 40 9.68 4.59 8.60
C ASP A 40 9.80 5.58 7.42
N LEU A 41 8.67 6.23 7.12
CA LEU A 41 8.49 7.18 6.02
C LEU A 41 9.23 8.51 6.25
N GLY A 42 9.92 9.00 5.24
CA GLY A 42 10.57 10.30 5.23
C GLY A 42 9.72 11.38 4.54
N GLY A 43 10.30 12.57 4.35
CA GLY A 43 9.67 13.66 3.61
C GLY A 43 8.45 14.23 4.33
N GLU A 44 7.32 14.38 3.63
CA GLU A 44 6.10 15.00 4.21
C GLU A 44 5.48 14.17 5.35
N PHE A 45 5.89 12.92 5.51
CA PHE A 45 5.42 12.04 6.59
C PHE A 45 6.29 12.09 7.85
N GLU A 46 7.42 12.78 7.85
CA GLU A 46 8.33 12.84 9.03
C GLU A 46 7.65 13.40 10.28
N GLY A 47 6.74 14.37 10.11
CA GLY A 47 5.94 14.92 11.20
C GLY A 47 4.70 14.09 11.56
N LEU A 48 4.42 13.01 10.82
CA LEU A 48 3.14 12.28 10.87
C LEU A 48 3.26 10.84 11.39
N LYS A 49 4.42 10.48 11.96
CA LYS A 49 4.78 9.12 12.40
C LYS A 49 3.76 8.45 13.33
N ALA A 50 3.16 9.22 14.22
CA ALA A 50 2.22 8.70 15.21
C ALA A 50 0.81 8.47 14.65
N TYR A 51 0.51 9.02 13.47
CA TYR A 51 -0.82 9.01 12.89
C TYR A 51 -1.02 7.80 11.98
N PRO A 52 -2.15 7.08 12.10
CA PRO A 52 -2.46 5.96 11.24
C PRO A 52 -2.71 6.42 9.80
N ILE A 53 -2.07 5.71 8.87
CA ILE A 53 -2.14 5.99 7.43
C ILE A 53 -2.93 4.88 6.76
N LEU A 54 -4.09 5.21 6.20
CA LEU A 54 -4.89 4.30 5.38
C LEU A 54 -4.41 4.43 3.94
N SER A 55 -3.80 3.37 3.41
CA SER A 55 -3.38 3.33 2.01
C SER A 55 -4.21 2.34 1.20
N GLY A 56 -4.57 2.75 -0.01
CA GLY A 56 -5.48 1.98 -0.83
C GLY A 56 -5.76 2.62 -2.18
N ILE A 57 -6.64 1.96 -2.92
CA ILE A 57 -7.15 2.40 -4.21
C ILE A 57 -8.66 2.23 -4.23
N CYS A 58 -9.35 3.07 -4.98
CA CYS A 58 -10.80 2.98 -5.05
C CYS A 58 -11.34 3.66 -6.30
N SER A 59 -12.61 3.38 -6.60
CA SER A 59 -13.38 4.13 -7.59
C SER A 59 -13.78 5.50 -7.06
N LYS A 60 -14.27 6.36 -7.95
CA LYS A 60 -14.84 7.67 -7.58
C LYS A 60 -15.96 7.57 -6.52
N LYS A 61 -16.78 6.53 -6.58
CA LYS A 61 -17.80 6.28 -5.55
C LYS A 61 -17.19 5.68 -4.28
N GLY A 62 -16.18 4.81 -4.43
CA GLY A 62 -15.50 4.17 -3.32
C GLY A 62 -14.85 5.18 -2.37
N ILE A 63 -14.26 6.27 -2.88
CA ILE A 63 -13.64 7.27 -2.02
C ILE A 63 -14.65 8.03 -1.14
N GLU A 64 -15.86 8.27 -1.64
CA GLU A 64 -16.95 8.88 -0.87
C GLU A 64 -17.36 7.96 0.29
N VAL A 65 -17.52 6.66 0.01
CA VAL A 65 -17.82 5.64 1.02
C VAL A 65 -16.73 5.53 2.08
N VAL A 66 -15.45 5.56 1.68
CA VAL A 66 -14.32 5.59 2.62
C VAL A 66 -14.39 6.83 3.52
N ASN A 67 -14.62 8.01 2.94
CA ASN A 67 -14.72 9.26 3.70
C ASN A 67 -15.82 9.21 4.76
N ASP A 68 -17.02 8.79 4.36
CA ASP A 68 -18.18 8.69 5.24
C ASP A 68 -17.96 7.66 6.35
N TYR A 69 -17.39 6.50 6.02
CA TYR A 69 -17.07 5.47 7.00
C TYR A 69 -16.07 5.98 8.04
N MET A 70 -14.96 6.57 7.59
CA MET A 70 -13.90 7.07 8.47
C MET A 70 -14.43 8.19 9.38
N LYS A 71 -15.21 9.13 8.83
CA LYS A 71 -15.87 10.19 9.60
C LYS A 71 -16.84 9.61 10.64
N LYS A 72 -17.68 8.65 10.27
CA LYS A 72 -18.62 7.98 11.18
C LYS A 72 -17.92 7.23 12.32
N LYS A 73 -16.73 6.68 12.05
CA LYS A 73 -15.88 6.05 13.07
C LYS A 73 -15.10 7.05 13.93
N GLY A 74 -15.20 8.35 13.64
CA GLY A 74 -14.58 9.42 14.42
C GLY A 74 -13.13 9.72 14.03
N PHE A 75 -12.61 9.14 12.94
CA PHE A 75 -11.30 9.52 12.43
C PHE A 75 -11.36 10.91 11.77
N ARG A 76 -10.39 11.76 12.08
CA ARG A 76 -10.27 13.09 11.48
C ARG A 76 -9.14 13.10 10.46
N LEU A 77 -9.43 13.50 9.23
CA LEU A 77 -8.42 13.54 8.17
C LEU A 77 -7.45 14.69 8.42
N GLU A 78 -6.16 14.39 8.48
CA GLU A 78 -5.09 15.36 8.75
C GLU A 78 -4.30 15.66 7.48
N HIS A 79 -3.99 14.63 6.68
CA HIS A 79 -3.20 14.78 5.46
C HIS A 79 -3.63 13.75 4.40
N ILE A 80 -3.48 14.12 3.13
CA ILE A 80 -3.71 13.24 1.98
C ILE A 80 -2.47 13.31 1.09
N TRP A 81 -1.98 12.13 0.75
CA TRP A 81 -1.00 11.95 -0.30
C TRP A 81 -1.58 11.13 -1.44
N ASN A 82 -1.24 11.52 -2.67
CA ASN A 82 -1.58 10.80 -3.89
C ASN A 82 -0.31 10.66 -4.74
N PRO A 83 -0.04 9.49 -5.34
CA PRO A 83 1.06 9.36 -6.29
C PRO A 83 0.83 10.27 -7.51
N LYS A 84 1.91 10.80 -8.07
CA LYS A 84 1.87 11.68 -9.25
C LYS A 84 1.76 10.82 -10.52
N ILE A 85 0.57 10.30 -10.76
CA ILE A 85 0.31 9.31 -11.81
C ILE A 85 0.76 9.80 -13.19
N LYS A 86 1.47 8.94 -13.92
CA LYS A 86 1.80 9.10 -15.35
C LYS A 86 1.09 8.03 -16.17
N THR A 87 0.68 8.38 -17.38
CA THR A 87 0.13 7.40 -18.33
C THR A 87 1.26 6.53 -18.87
N VAL A 88 1.19 5.23 -18.58
CA VAL A 88 2.11 4.21 -19.11
C VAL A 88 1.29 3.21 -19.93
N LYS A 89 1.79 2.85 -21.11
CA LYS A 89 1.07 1.95 -22.03
C LYS A 89 0.90 0.57 -21.37
N GLY A 90 -0.32 0.03 -21.40
CA GLY A 90 -0.61 -1.30 -20.85
C GLY A 90 -1.09 -1.29 -19.40
N ILE A 91 -0.95 -0.16 -18.68
CA ILE A 91 -1.51 0.02 -17.34
C ILE A 91 -2.83 0.77 -17.43
N VAL A 92 -3.89 0.19 -16.87
CA VAL A 92 -5.21 0.83 -16.77
C VAL A 92 -5.34 1.44 -15.38
N PRO A 93 -5.34 2.77 -15.24
CA PRO A 93 -5.42 3.41 -13.94
C PRO A 93 -6.79 3.19 -13.29
N ARG A 94 -6.79 3.08 -11.96
CA ARG A 94 -7.98 3.28 -11.13
C ARG A 94 -8.22 4.77 -10.89
N ASP A 95 -9.45 5.10 -10.50
CA ASP A 95 -9.85 6.50 -10.28
C ASP A 95 -9.01 7.18 -9.19
N HIS A 96 -8.71 6.47 -8.10
CA HIS A 96 -7.97 7.01 -6.97
C HIS A 96 -6.93 6.03 -6.41
N TYR A 97 -5.73 6.55 -6.20
CA TYR A 97 -4.66 5.95 -5.41
C TYR A 97 -4.33 6.89 -4.26
N PHE A 98 -4.28 6.41 -3.02
CA PHE A 98 -4.15 7.31 -1.87
C PHE A 98 -3.37 6.71 -0.69
N ALA A 99 -2.76 7.60 0.08
CA ALA A 99 -2.43 7.41 1.48
C ALA A 99 -3.06 8.56 2.28
N ARG A 100 -3.93 8.23 3.21
CA ARG A 100 -4.69 9.20 4.02
C ARG A 100 -4.30 9.08 5.47
N VAL A 101 -3.79 10.16 6.03
CA VAL A 101 -3.33 10.24 7.40
C VAL A 101 -4.48 10.74 8.27
N TYR A 102 -4.78 10.00 9.32
CA TYR A 102 -5.90 10.30 10.21
C TYR A 102 -5.44 10.51 11.64
N GLU A 103 -6.07 11.43 12.34
CA GLU A 103 -6.11 11.39 13.79
C GLU A 103 -7.01 10.26 14.28
N TYR A 104 -6.58 9.61 15.36
CA TYR A 104 -7.43 8.66 16.08
C TYR A 104 -8.72 9.32 16.59
N PRO A 105 -9.83 8.58 16.66
CA PRO A 105 -11.02 9.03 17.34
C PRO A 105 -10.71 9.47 18.77
N ALA A 106 -11.43 10.48 19.28
CA ALA A 106 -11.17 11.05 20.60
C ALA A 106 -11.12 9.99 21.72
N ALA A 107 -12.01 8.99 21.66
CA ALA A 107 -12.07 7.87 22.60
C ALA A 107 -10.84 6.94 22.59
N TYR A 108 -9.99 7.05 21.56
CA TYR A 108 -8.81 6.21 21.36
C TYR A 108 -7.48 6.94 21.54
N LYS A 109 -7.47 8.24 21.85
CA LYS A 109 -6.22 9.02 22.00
C LYS A 109 -5.29 8.43 23.07
N ASP A 110 -5.86 8.08 24.23
CA ASP A 110 -5.11 7.60 25.41
C ASP A 110 -5.21 6.08 25.60
N LYS A 111 -5.74 5.36 24.61
CA LYS A 111 -5.83 3.89 24.63
C LYS A 111 -4.47 3.23 24.41
N SER A 112 -4.36 1.97 24.84
CA SER A 112 -3.16 1.17 24.66
C SER A 112 -2.81 0.99 23.17
N ALA A 113 -1.57 0.59 22.89
CA ALA A 113 -1.15 0.26 21.53
C ALA A 113 -2.02 -0.87 20.95
N GLU A 114 -2.25 -1.93 21.71
CA GLU A 114 -3.08 -3.08 21.31
C GLU A 114 -4.51 -2.65 20.93
N GLU A 115 -5.17 -1.85 21.78
CA GLU A 115 -6.53 -1.35 21.50
C GLU A 115 -6.59 -0.48 20.24
N LYS A 116 -5.53 0.30 19.98
CA LYS A 116 -5.40 1.10 18.75
C LYS A 116 -5.19 0.20 17.54
N GLU A 117 -4.31 -0.78 17.62
CA GLU A 117 -4.04 -1.73 16.54
C GLU A 117 -5.28 -2.53 16.16
N ASP A 118 -6.05 -2.98 17.15
CA ASP A 118 -7.33 -3.67 16.94
C ASP A 118 -8.36 -2.76 16.25
N LEU A 119 -8.46 -1.49 16.65
CA LEU A 119 -9.33 -0.52 15.98
C LEU A 119 -8.94 -0.38 14.50
N LEU A 120 -7.65 -0.21 14.21
CA LEU A 120 -7.16 -0.02 12.84
C LEU A 120 -7.36 -1.27 11.99
N MET A 121 -7.05 -2.46 12.53
CA MET A 121 -7.26 -3.73 11.87
C MET A 121 -8.74 -3.92 11.52
N ASN A 122 -9.64 -3.78 12.50
CA ASN A 122 -11.08 -3.96 12.29
C ASN A 122 -11.67 -2.93 11.32
N THR A 123 -11.17 -1.69 11.37
CA THR A 123 -11.56 -0.64 10.42
C THR A 123 -11.17 -1.00 8.99
N ARG A 124 -9.93 -1.47 8.78
CA ARG A 124 -9.46 -1.92 7.47
C ARG A 124 -10.25 -3.13 6.95
N LEU A 125 -10.52 -4.12 7.79
CA LEU A 125 -11.32 -5.29 7.42
C LEU A 125 -12.75 -4.90 7.02
N ALA A 126 -13.36 -3.96 7.75
CA ALA A 126 -14.69 -3.46 7.40
C ALA A 126 -14.71 -2.73 6.05
N LEU A 127 -13.74 -1.85 5.80
CA LEU A 127 -13.62 -1.16 4.51
C LEU A 127 -13.37 -2.14 3.35
N ARG A 128 -12.55 -3.18 3.57
CA ARG A 128 -12.38 -4.27 2.61
C ARG A 128 -13.72 -4.94 2.31
N ASN A 129 -14.46 -5.37 3.33
CA ASN A 129 -15.73 -6.06 3.16
C ASN A 129 -16.78 -5.20 2.43
N ILE A 130 -16.72 -3.87 2.60
CA ILE A 130 -17.61 -2.94 1.91
C ILE A 130 -17.32 -2.89 0.40
N GLY A 131 -16.05 -2.87 0.00
CA GLY A 131 -15.66 -2.72 -1.41
C GLY A 131 -15.35 -4.02 -2.16
N GLU A 132 -15.21 -5.16 -1.48
CA GLU A 132 -14.92 -6.45 -2.11
C GLU A 132 -16.01 -6.92 -3.10
N PRO A 133 -17.33 -6.77 -2.84
CA PRO A 133 -18.37 -7.25 -3.75
C PRO A 133 -18.39 -6.58 -5.14
N ASP A 134 -17.94 -5.33 -5.24
CA ASP A 134 -17.97 -4.53 -6.47
C ASP A 134 -16.59 -3.97 -6.87
N GLU A 135 -15.53 -4.42 -6.21
CA GLU A 135 -14.15 -3.96 -6.38
C GLU A 135 -13.98 -2.43 -6.30
N SER A 136 -14.90 -1.75 -5.60
CA SER A 136 -14.90 -0.29 -5.51
C SER A 136 -13.85 0.24 -4.53
N ILE A 137 -13.39 -0.57 -3.59
CA ILE A 137 -12.41 -0.18 -2.55
C ILE A 137 -11.45 -1.34 -2.28
N PHE A 138 -10.15 -1.04 -2.40
CA PHE A 138 -9.07 -1.88 -1.91
C PHE A 138 -8.26 -1.11 -0.86
N VAL A 139 -8.16 -1.66 0.35
CA VAL A 139 -7.41 -1.08 1.47
C VAL A 139 -6.26 -2.00 1.87
N PHE A 140 -5.04 -1.58 1.54
CA PHE A 140 -3.87 -2.45 1.65
C PHE A 140 -3.28 -2.45 3.06
N SER A 141 -3.11 -1.27 3.65
CA SER A 141 -2.65 -1.12 5.03
C SER A 141 -3.40 0.02 5.73
N PHE A 142 -3.57 -0.14 7.04
CA PHE A 142 -4.01 0.94 7.92
C PHE A 142 -3.25 0.86 9.23
N TYR A 143 -2.20 1.66 9.36
CA TYR A 143 -1.27 1.60 10.49
C TYR A 143 -0.41 2.87 10.55
N PRO A 144 0.11 3.28 11.72
CA PRO A 144 1.03 4.41 11.80
C PRO A 144 2.29 4.21 10.94
N ASP A 145 2.69 5.26 10.22
CA ASP A 145 3.97 5.31 9.52
C ASP A 145 4.21 4.16 8.50
N VAL A 146 3.13 3.67 7.88
CA VAL A 146 3.18 2.63 6.85
C VAL A 146 2.34 3.02 5.65
N ILE A 147 2.93 2.92 4.46
CA ILE A 147 2.22 3.05 3.18
C ILE A 147 2.41 1.77 2.38
N THR A 148 1.31 1.22 1.87
CA THR A 148 1.32 0.10 0.93
C THR A 148 0.70 0.52 -0.39
N LEU A 149 1.39 0.24 -1.50
CA LEU A 149 0.95 0.45 -2.88
C LEU A 149 0.92 -0.89 -3.60
N LYS A 150 -0.13 -1.14 -4.38
CA LYS A 150 -0.23 -2.35 -5.21
C LYS A 150 -0.95 -2.03 -6.51
N GLU A 151 -0.46 -2.59 -7.60
CA GLU A 151 -1.15 -2.57 -8.89
C GLU A 151 -0.68 -3.73 -9.79
N VAL A 152 -1.48 -4.04 -10.80
CA VAL A 152 -1.16 -5.01 -11.86
C VAL A 152 -0.29 -4.35 -12.93
N GLY A 153 0.80 -5.01 -13.30
CA GLY A 153 1.76 -4.51 -14.29
C GLY A 153 3.20 -4.86 -13.93
N ASP A 154 4.11 -4.60 -14.88
CA ASP A 154 5.54 -4.78 -14.64
C ASP A 154 6.02 -3.79 -13.55
N PRO A 155 6.85 -4.22 -12.59
CA PRO A 155 7.37 -3.36 -11.53
C PRO A 155 8.02 -2.06 -11.99
N LEU A 156 8.80 -2.07 -13.08
CA LEU A 156 9.49 -0.87 -13.54
C LEU A 156 8.50 0.11 -14.15
N GLU A 157 7.58 -0.40 -14.98
CA GLU A 157 6.47 0.38 -15.55
C GLU A 157 5.56 0.96 -14.46
N LEU A 158 5.28 0.18 -13.40
CA LEU A 158 4.50 0.64 -12.26
C LEU A 158 5.24 1.70 -11.44
N GLY A 159 6.57 1.60 -11.31
CA GLY A 159 7.39 2.67 -10.71
C GLY A 159 7.26 3.99 -11.47
N GLU A 160 7.30 3.94 -12.81
CA GLU A 160 7.07 5.11 -13.66
C GLU A 160 5.63 5.63 -13.57
N PHE A 161 4.65 4.72 -13.65
CA PHE A 161 3.22 5.01 -13.55
C PHE A 161 2.88 5.74 -12.26
N PHE A 162 3.40 5.28 -11.11
CA PHE A 162 3.20 5.96 -9.83
C PHE A 162 4.03 7.24 -9.69
N GLY A 163 5.01 7.47 -10.55
CA GLY A 163 5.91 8.63 -10.49
C GLY A 163 6.81 8.61 -9.26
N LEU A 164 7.22 7.41 -8.80
CA LEU A 164 8.02 7.21 -7.57
C LEU A 164 9.43 7.80 -7.65
N ASP A 165 9.87 8.20 -8.85
CA ASP A 165 11.10 8.93 -9.09
C ASP A 165 11.00 10.42 -8.74
N ARG A 166 9.77 10.97 -8.58
CA ARG A 166 9.49 12.43 -8.47
C ARG A 166 8.47 12.81 -7.41
N ASP A 167 7.79 11.84 -6.82
CA ASP A 167 6.77 12.08 -5.79
C ASP A 167 7.39 12.57 -4.48
N GLY A 168 8.64 12.20 -4.19
CA GLY A 168 9.33 12.50 -2.94
C GLY A 168 9.12 11.46 -1.85
N LEU A 169 8.37 10.38 -2.14
CA LEU A 169 8.11 9.28 -1.21
C LEU A 169 9.41 8.54 -0.93
N LYS A 170 9.77 8.48 0.35
CA LYS A 170 10.98 7.81 0.82
C LYS A 170 10.70 7.09 2.12
N ALA A 171 11.49 6.07 2.41
CA ALA A 171 11.40 5.36 3.67
C ALA A 171 12.77 4.77 4.06
N LYS A 172 12.88 4.25 5.28
CA LYS A 172 14.06 3.49 5.73
C LYS A 172 13.88 1.98 5.60
N ILE A 173 12.64 1.50 5.52
CA ILE A 173 12.33 0.09 5.36
C ILE A 173 11.35 -0.05 4.20
N ILE A 174 11.76 -0.75 3.15
CA ILE A 174 10.92 -0.96 1.97
C ILE A 174 10.96 -2.44 1.58
N PHE A 175 9.76 -3.01 1.48
CA PHE A 175 9.50 -4.34 0.96
C PHE A 175 8.85 -4.20 -0.42
N ALA A 176 9.36 -4.90 -1.42
CA ALA A 176 8.84 -4.92 -2.76
C ALA A 176 8.74 -6.35 -3.27
N GLN A 177 7.61 -6.70 -3.87
CA GLN A 177 7.43 -7.99 -4.51
C GLN A 177 6.83 -7.84 -5.89
N GLY A 178 7.53 -8.37 -6.89
CA GLY A 178 7.00 -8.62 -8.22
C GLY A 178 6.33 -9.99 -8.24
N ARG A 179 5.03 -10.05 -8.50
CA ARG A 179 4.30 -11.33 -8.60
C ARG A 179 4.49 -11.94 -9.98
N GLN A 180 4.57 -13.28 -10.00
CA GLN A 180 4.26 -14.07 -11.19
C GLN A 180 2.99 -14.86 -10.93
N ASN A 181 2.03 -14.80 -11.83
CA ASN A 181 0.77 -15.53 -11.73
C ASN A 181 0.64 -16.50 -12.90
N THR A 182 0.08 -17.69 -12.65
CA THR A 182 -0.27 -18.66 -13.70
C THR A 182 -1.70 -18.50 -14.20
N ASN A 183 -2.48 -17.60 -13.57
CA ASN A 183 -3.88 -17.32 -13.90
C ASN A 183 -4.05 -16.00 -14.67
N TYR A 184 -5.04 -15.97 -15.58
CA TYR A 184 -5.38 -14.80 -16.41
C TYR A 184 -6.00 -13.63 -15.63
N GLN A 185 -6.62 -13.87 -14.47
CA GLN A 185 -7.19 -12.82 -13.61
C GLN A 185 -6.32 -12.61 -12.37
N ILE A 186 -5.87 -11.38 -12.18
CA ILE A 186 -5.00 -10.98 -11.07
C ILE A 186 -5.83 -10.21 -10.05
N TYR A 187 -6.00 -10.80 -8.86
CA TYR A 187 -6.66 -10.15 -7.74
C TYR A 187 -5.66 -9.36 -6.89
N LEU A 188 -5.89 -8.07 -6.69
CA LEU A 188 -4.93 -7.16 -6.05
C LEU A 188 -4.62 -7.50 -4.59
N TYR A 189 -5.59 -8.01 -3.82
CA TYR A 189 -5.31 -8.44 -2.45
C TYR A 189 -4.38 -9.64 -2.39
N ALA A 190 -4.25 -10.43 -3.47
CA ALA A 190 -3.30 -11.54 -3.56
C ALA A 190 -1.89 -11.09 -3.97
N CYS A 191 -1.69 -9.82 -4.34
CA CYS A 191 -0.36 -9.26 -4.54
C CYS A 191 0.30 -9.03 -3.17
N HIS A 192 1.51 -9.54 -3.01
CA HIS A 192 2.35 -9.28 -1.85
C HIS A 192 3.08 -7.93 -2.01
N PRO A 193 3.64 -7.33 -0.95
CA PRO A 193 3.70 -7.81 0.43
C PRO A 193 2.34 -7.87 1.13
N PHE A 194 2.13 -8.85 2.02
CA PHE A 194 1.00 -8.85 2.95
C PHE A 194 1.32 -7.97 4.17
N PHE A 195 0.27 -7.43 4.77
CA PHE A 195 0.36 -6.53 5.91
C PHE A 195 -0.65 -6.90 6.99
N ILE A 196 -0.20 -6.96 8.25
CA ILE A 196 -1.03 -7.17 9.43
C ILE A 196 -0.41 -6.48 10.64
N GLN A 197 -1.12 -5.52 11.25
CA GLN A 197 -0.75 -4.86 12.52
C GLN A 197 0.75 -4.54 12.67
N GLY A 198 1.33 -3.85 11.69
CA GLY A 198 2.73 -3.41 11.73
C GLY A 198 3.76 -4.44 11.25
N TYR A 199 3.32 -5.68 11.00
CA TYR A 199 4.09 -6.75 10.37
C TYR A 199 3.83 -6.80 8.87
N CYS A 200 4.90 -7.11 8.13
CA CYS A 200 4.87 -7.28 6.70
C CYS A 200 5.53 -8.61 6.32
N SER A 201 4.93 -9.34 5.39
CA SER A 201 5.49 -10.59 4.89
C SER A 201 5.46 -10.65 3.37
N MET A 202 6.46 -11.32 2.82
CA MET A 202 6.57 -11.64 1.41
C MET A 202 6.93 -13.11 1.29
N THR A 203 6.30 -13.80 0.35
CA THR A 203 6.48 -15.24 0.17
C THR A 203 6.79 -15.54 -1.29
N ASN A 204 7.84 -16.32 -1.52
CA ASN A 204 8.10 -16.94 -2.82
C ASN A 204 8.10 -18.46 -2.63
N GLY A 205 7.20 -19.14 -3.33
CA GLY A 205 6.89 -20.55 -3.11
C GLY A 205 5.40 -20.76 -2.94
N GLU A 206 4.99 -22.02 -2.82
CA GLU A 206 3.61 -22.45 -2.71
C GLU A 206 3.50 -23.41 -1.53
N ASN A 207 2.44 -23.27 -0.72
CA ASN A 207 2.24 -24.16 0.43
C ASN A 207 1.51 -25.43 -0.05
N THR A 208 2.22 -26.56 -0.10
CA THR A 208 1.67 -27.86 -0.52
C THR A 208 1.28 -28.76 0.64
N ALA A 209 1.31 -28.24 1.88
CA ALA A 209 0.98 -28.97 3.09
C ALA A 209 -0.53 -29.20 3.27
#